data_AF-A0A8S2RXJ9-F1
#
_entry.id   AF-A0A8S2RXJ9-F1
#
_cell.length_a   1.000
_cell.length_b   1.000
_cell.length_c   1.000
_cell.angle_alpha   90.00
_cell.angle_beta   90.00
_cell.angle_gamma   90.00
#
_symmetry.space_group_name_H-M   'P 1'
#
loop_
_entity.id
_entity.type
_entity.pdbx_description
1 polymer ?
#
loop_
_entity_poly.entity_id
_entity_poly.type
_entity_poly.pdbx_seq_one_letter_code
_entity_poly.pdbx_strand_id
1 'polypeptide(L)'
;VYASDVPSEADKLTVEFNQYDSFLRAIEDKIHALRIAGKHDAARRLDQQFVVIKNQFNQLKNKFRQFQKPSDFEPKYAKMRQILLDVEQNFYTLEIRSDDPDVVHNQLEHCLKLYKTLSDIKSDVEYVIRIGRSIVEKGQVDEASDLTRQIDQLKASYNNLGSRVSTARNQLDSVERHLRKFRKEYSHIHEWFVKADHEIRKIENKPVSKNNREEVDWIRTTRNDIKKLEANFEILSNLERSIQKDTERPLPGLHERISELKRQVDQLDRRLKDRSDIVEDRMRTGVQRSTSSHSEPSRRYHNLLYIPRESGYDSSSGISASSTATLTPIEYIIYPIGLRKGQVRKLEDDYQRFTRIYKGIIIRLEKLDSLLSDAERVLDLTRISTVQEELRSVRTQLDEILNLGQELVSKSETYSKLVGPDIENITRNFEELQRRIRVIQVGICCAAN
;
A
#
# COMPACT_ATOMS: atom_id res chain seq x y z
N VAL A 1 19.47 -28.16 -39.39
CA VAL A 1 18.88 -27.77 -40.69
C VAL A 1 17.39 -27.93 -40.54
N TYR A 2 16.64 -26.87 -40.79
CA TYR A 2 15.17 -26.85 -40.74
C TYR A 2 14.61 -26.62 -42.15
N ALA A 3 13.33 -26.91 -42.36
CA ALA A 3 12.68 -26.67 -43.65
C ALA A 3 12.77 -25.20 -44.11
N SER A 4 12.88 -24.25 -43.17
CA SER A 4 13.13 -22.83 -43.46
C SER A 4 14.47 -22.57 -44.12
N ASP A 5 15.48 -23.39 -43.84
CA ASP A 5 16.86 -23.21 -44.30
C ASP A 5 17.08 -23.79 -45.70
N VAL A 6 16.21 -24.72 -46.12
CA VAL A 6 16.26 -25.42 -47.43
C VAL A 6 14.84 -25.71 -47.94
N PRO A 7 14.12 -24.70 -48.45
CA PRO A 7 12.72 -24.84 -48.87
C PRO A 7 12.52 -25.83 -50.02
N SER A 8 13.43 -25.82 -51.01
CA SER A 8 13.34 -26.71 -52.17
C SER A 8 13.50 -28.20 -51.80
N GLU A 9 14.36 -28.50 -50.83
CA GLU A 9 14.52 -29.88 -50.33
C GLU A 9 13.30 -30.30 -49.49
N ALA A 10 12.76 -29.38 -48.69
CA ALA A 10 11.54 -29.63 -47.91
C ALA A 10 10.33 -29.94 -48.81
N ASP A 11 10.17 -29.23 -49.93
CA ASP A 11 9.10 -29.48 -50.90
C ASP A 11 9.27 -30.84 -51.59
N LYS A 12 10.49 -31.18 -52.02
CA LYS A 12 10.81 -32.50 -52.60
C LYS A 12 10.49 -33.63 -51.63
N LEU A 13 10.97 -33.53 -50.40
CA LEU A 13 10.68 -34.52 -49.36
C LEU A 13 9.17 -34.62 -49.08
N THR A 14 8.44 -33.51 -49.10
CA THR A 14 6.97 -33.53 -48.93
C THR A 14 6.29 -34.36 -50.02
N VAL A 15 6.71 -34.18 -51.28
CA VAL A 15 6.20 -34.99 -52.41
C VAL A 15 6.55 -36.47 -52.23
N GLU A 16 7.79 -36.79 -51.86
CA GLU A 16 8.23 -38.17 -51.61
C GLU A 16 7.44 -38.83 -50.47
N PHE A 17 7.26 -38.15 -49.33
CA PHE A 17 6.47 -38.66 -48.21
C PHE A 17 5.02 -38.94 -48.61
N ASN A 18 4.41 -38.10 -49.44
CA ASN A 18 3.05 -38.32 -49.96
C ASN A 18 2.99 -39.54 -50.91
N GLN A 19 4.02 -39.74 -51.73
CA GLN A 19 4.13 -40.92 -52.59
C GLN A 19 4.25 -42.20 -51.74
N TYR A 20 5.12 -42.21 -50.73
CA TYR A 20 5.26 -43.35 -49.82
C TYR A 20 3.98 -43.65 -49.03
N ASP A 21 3.24 -42.63 -48.57
CA ASP A 21 1.92 -42.82 -47.95
C ASP A 21 0.93 -43.54 -48.89
N SER A 22 0.88 -43.13 -50.16
CA SER A 22 0.00 -43.76 -51.15
C SER A 22 0.42 -45.19 -51.48
N PHE A 23 1.72 -45.45 -51.55
CA PHE A 23 2.28 -46.79 -51.73
C PHE A 23 1.96 -47.72 -50.55
N LEU A 24 2.10 -47.24 -49.32
CA LEU A 24 1.77 -48.01 -48.12
C LEU A 24 0.28 -48.37 -48.08
N ARG A 25 -0.61 -47.45 -48.45
CA ARG A 25 -2.05 -47.74 -48.59
C ARG A 25 -2.31 -48.84 -49.60
N ALA A 26 -1.65 -48.81 -50.76
CA ALA A 26 -1.81 -49.84 -51.79
C ALA A 26 -1.34 -51.24 -51.32
N ILE A 27 -0.28 -51.32 -50.51
CA ILE A 27 0.14 -52.59 -49.88
C ILE A 27 -0.91 -53.06 -48.87
N GLU A 28 -1.45 -52.15 -48.06
CA GLU A 28 -2.49 -52.44 -47.07
C GLU A 28 -3.76 -53.00 -47.74
N ASP A 29 -4.20 -52.39 -48.84
CA ASP A 29 -5.31 -52.87 -49.67
C ASP A 29 -5.02 -54.26 -50.27
N LYS A 30 -3.79 -54.51 -50.71
CA LYS A 30 -3.37 -55.82 -51.25
C LYS A 30 -3.36 -56.90 -50.17
N ILE A 31 -2.91 -56.59 -48.96
CA ILE A 31 -3.00 -57.50 -47.80
C ILE A 31 -4.47 -57.83 -47.51
N HIS A 32 -5.35 -56.81 -47.52
CA HIS A 32 -6.77 -57.00 -47.31
C HIS A 32 -7.42 -57.89 -48.38
N ALA A 33 -7.13 -57.65 -49.66
CA ALA A 33 -7.60 -58.47 -50.77
C ALA A 33 -7.15 -59.95 -50.66
N LEU A 34 -5.90 -60.20 -50.25
CA LEU A 34 -5.39 -61.56 -50.03
C LEU A 34 -6.10 -62.28 -48.87
N ARG A 35 -6.49 -61.55 -47.81
CA ARG A 35 -7.28 -62.10 -46.70
C ARG A 35 -8.69 -62.51 -47.16
N ILE A 36 -9.35 -61.67 -47.97
CA ILE A 36 -10.67 -61.97 -48.53
C ILE A 36 -10.62 -63.16 -49.49
N ALA A 37 -9.55 -63.28 -50.28
CA ALA A 37 -9.34 -64.39 -51.21
C ALA A 37 -8.92 -65.72 -50.55
N GLY A 38 -8.92 -65.81 -49.21
CA GLY A 38 -8.56 -67.02 -48.46
C GLY A 38 -7.06 -67.36 -48.44
N LYS A 39 -6.19 -66.50 -48.98
CA LYS A 39 -4.73 -66.71 -49.05
C LYS A 39 -4.04 -66.24 -47.77
N HIS A 40 -4.43 -66.81 -46.63
CA HIS A 40 -4.04 -66.33 -45.30
C HIS A 40 -2.53 -66.35 -45.04
N ASP A 41 -1.79 -67.38 -45.49
CA ASP A 41 -0.35 -67.45 -45.25
C ASP A 41 0.43 -66.41 -46.05
N ALA A 42 0.03 -66.16 -47.31
CA ALA A 42 0.62 -65.12 -48.14
C ALA A 42 0.32 -63.72 -47.57
N ALA A 43 -0.92 -63.50 -47.12
CA ALA A 43 -1.30 -62.26 -46.44
C ALA A 43 -0.49 -62.06 -45.16
N ARG A 44 -0.31 -63.09 -44.31
CA ARG A 44 0.43 -63.00 -43.04
C ARG A 44 1.90 -62.64 -43.25
N ARG A 45 2.57 -63.25 -44.24
CA ARG A 45 3.98 -62.94 -44.56
C ARG A 45 4.14 -61.51 -45.05
N LEU A 46 3.25 -61.05 -45.93
CA LEU A 46 3.28 -59.68 -46.44
C LEU A 46 2.97 -58.66 -45.33
N ASP A 47 2.01 -58.98 -44.46
CA ASP A 47 1.62 -58.16 -43.31
C ASP A 47 2.77 -58.00 -42.30
N GLN A 48 3.52 -59.07 -42.00
CA GLN A 48 4.72 -59.00 -41.15
C GLN A 48 5.77 -58.03 -41.69
N GLN A 49 6.05 -58.07 -43.00
CA GLN A 49 7.01 -57.14 -43.62
C GLN A 49 6.44 -55.71 -43.69
N PHE A 50 5.15 -55.58 -43.99
CA PHE A 50 4.46 -54.30 -44.06
C PHE A 50 4.48 -53.57 -42.71
N VAL A 51 4.26 -54.26 -41.59
CA VAL A 51 4.34 -53.66 -40.25
C VAL A 51 5.71 -53.05 -39.99
N VAL A 52 6.80 -53.73 -40.37
CA VAL A 52 8.17 -53.20 -40.18
C VAL A 52 8.38 -51.92 -41.00
N ILE A 53 8.02 -51.93 -42.29
CA ILE A 53 8.16 -50.78 -43.18
C ILE A 53 7.26 -49.62 -42.72
N LYS A 54 6.03 -49.90 -42.33
CA LYS A 54 5.07 -48.91 -41.79
C LYS A 54 5.63 -48.26 -40.52
N ASN A 55 6.22 -49.04 -39.63
CA ASN A 55 6.85 -48.52 -38.42
C ASN A 55 8.07 -47.63 -38.74
N GLN A 56 8.95 -48.04 -39.65
CA GLN A 56 10.10 -47.24 -40.08
C GLN A 56 9.66 -45.94 -40.76
N PHE A 57 8.66 -46.01 -41.64
CA PHE A 57 8.09 -44.85 -42.30
C PHE A 57 7.47 -43.88 -41.31
N ASN A 58 6.70 -44.36 -40.33
CA ASN A 58 6.14 -43.51 -39.28
C ASN A 58 7.24 -42.81 -38.46
N GLN A 59 8.35 -43.51 -38.14
CA GLN A 59 9.49 -42.88 -37.48
C GLN A 59 10.13 -41.77 -38.32
N LEU A 60 10.31 -42.00 -39.63
CA LEU A 60 10.83 -40.98 -40.56
C LEU A 60 9.87 -39.81 -40.72
N LYS A 61 8.56 -40.08 -40.79
CA LYS A 61 7.51 -39.08 -40.89
C LYS A 61 7.48 -38.18 -39.66
N ASN A 62 7.68 -38.75 -38.46
CA ASN A 62 7.81 -37.96 -37.23
C ASN A 62 9.04 -37.05 -37.24
N LYS A 63 10.19 -37.56 -37.71
CA LYS A 63 11.41 -36.73 -37.88
C LYS A 63 11.21 -35.63 -38.92
N PHE A 64 10.50 -35.93 -40.02
CA PHE A 64 10.19 -34.96 -41.06
C PHE A 64 9.27 -33.85 -40.56
N ARG A 65 8.26 -34.17 -39.74
CA ARG A 65 7.42 -33.17 -39.06
C ARG A 65 8.24 -32.25 -38.16
N GLN A 66 9.17 -32.80 -37.38
CA GLN A 66 10.08 -31.99 -36.54
C GLN A 66 10.98 -31.08 -37.38
N PHE A 67 11.46 -31.55 -38.53
CA PHE A 67 12.22 -30.75 -39.49
C PHE A 67 11.41 -29.61 -40.12
N GLN A 68 10.11 -29.85 -40.35
CA GLN A 68 9.20 -28.88 -40.95
C GLN A 68 8.76 -27.76 -39.98
N LYS A 69 8.77 -28.02 -38.67
CA LYS A 69 8.41 -27.04 -37.65
C LYS A 69 9.48 -25.95 -37.57
N PRO A 70 9.11 -24.65 -37.58
CA PRO A 70 10.07 -23.57 -37.38
C PRO A 70 10.80 -23.73 -36.04
N SER A 71 12.13 -23.66 -36.09
CA SER A 71 13.00 -23.88 -34.93
C SER A 71 12.83 -22.86 -33.81
N ASP A 72 12.34 -21.68 -34.17
CA ASP A 72 12.12 -20.56 -33.27
C ASP A 72 10.73 -20.56 -32.63
N PHE A 73 9.78 -21.36 -33.14
CA PHE A 73 8.40 -21.35 -32.68
C PHE A 73 8.29 -21.76 -31.20
N GLU A 74 8.83 -22.92 -30.82
CA GLU A 74 8.73 -23.42 -29.44
C GLU A 74 9.40 -22.48 -28.43
N PRO A 75 10.66 -22.03 -28.65
CA PRO A 75 11.28 -21.04 -27.79
C PRO A 75 10.47 -19.73 -27.67
N LYS A 76 9.94 -19.21 -28.78
CA LYS A 76 9.12 -17.99 -28.76
C LYS A 76 7.80 -18.20 -28.04
N TYR A 77 7.09 -19.31 -28.30
CA TYR A 77 5.84 -19.64 -27.61
C TYR A 77 6.06 -19.74 -26.09
N ALA A 78 7.08 -20.50 -25.67
CA ALA A 78 7.44 -20.64 -24.27
C ALA A 78 7.77 -19.28 -23.64
N LYS A 79 8.57 -18.44 -24.31
CA LYS A 79 8.91 -17.09 -23.85
C LYS A 79 7.67 -16.20 -23.69
N MET A 80 6.79 -16.16 -24.69
CA MET A 80 5.55 -15.36 -24.61
C MET A 80 4.67 -15.82 -23.46
N ARG A 81 4.52 -17.15 -23.30
CA ARG A 81 3.75 -17.73 -22.20
C ARG A 81 4.34 -17.34 -20.83
N GLN A 82 5.66 -17.40 -20.66
CA GLN A 82 6.31 -17.00 -19.41
C GLN A 82 6.11 -15.51 -19.11
N ILE A 83 6.32 -14.63 -20.10
CA ILE A 83 6.12 -13.18 -19.89
C ILE A 83 4.67 -12.88 -19.48
N LEU A 84 3.67 -13.53 -20.09
CA LEU A 84 2.27 -13.34 -19.69
C LEU A 84 2.00 -13.86 -18.28
N LEU A 85 2.60 -14.99 -17.88
CA LEU A 85 2.51 -15.49 -16.50
C LEU A 85 3.14 -14.52 -15.50
N ASP A 86 4.30 -13.95 -15.82
CA ASP A 86 4.96 -12.96 -14.97
C ASP A 86 4.10 -11.70 -14.80
N VAL A 87 3.47 -11.22 -15.88
CA VAL A 87 2.55 -10.07 -15.81
C VAL A 87 1.33 -10.40 -14.94
N GLU A 88 0.73 -11.58 -15.09
CA GLU A 88 -0.40 -12.04 -14.27
C GLU A 88 0.00 -12.12 -12.79
N GLN A 89 1.16 -12.71 -12.49
CA GLN A 89 1.68 -12.82 -11.13
C GLN A 89 1.96 -11.45 -10.51
N ASN A 90 2.37 -10.46 -11.29
CA ASN A 90 2.62 -9.11 -10.76
C ASN A 90 1.35 -8.25 -10.69
N PHE A 91 0.21 -8.72 -11.20
CA PHE A 91 -1.01 -7.91 -11.26
C PHE A 91 -1.52 -7.47 -9.88
N TYR A 92 -1.38 -8.31 -8.84
CA TYR A 92 -1.83 -7.97 -7.48
C TYR A 92 -1.14 -6.74 -6.90
N THR A 93 0.04 -6.35 -7.42
CA THR A 93 0.78 -5.17 -6.97
C THR A 93 0.11 -3.86 -7.39
N LEU A 94 -0.81 -3.92 -8.37
CA LEU A 94 -1.55 -2.78 -8.90
C LEU A 94 -2.79 -2.43 -8.08
N GLU A 95 -3.14 -3.23 -7.06
CA GLU A 95 -4.32 -2.98 -6.22
C GLU A 95 -4.12 -1.73 -5.35
N ILE A 96 -5.06 -0.79 -5.43
CA ILE A 96 -5.02 0.45 -4.66
C ILE A 96 -5.40 0.17 -3.21
N ARG A 97 -4.43 0.28 -2.30
CA ARG A 97 -4.60 0.00 -0.86
C ARG A 97 -4.17 1.14 0.06
N SER A 98 -3.60 2.21 -0.50
CA SER A 98 -3.04 3.33 0.26
C SER A 98 -3.78 4.62 -0.05
N ASP A 99 -3.90 5.48 0.97
CA ASP A 99 -4.37 6.86 0.83
C ASP A 99 -3.22 7.88 0.65
N ASP A 100 -1.98 7.38 0.51
CA ASP A 100 -0.80 8.18 0.20
C ASP A 100 -0.61 8.30 -1.32
N PRO A 101 -0.68 9.53 -1.90
CA PRO A 101 -0.48 9.73 -3.33
C PRO A 101 0.89 9.27 -3.83
N ASP A 102 1.94 9.29 -3.00
CA ASP A 102 3.29 8.92 -3.43
C ASP A 102 3.43 7.38 -3.52
N VAL A 103 2.71 6.63 -2.66
CA VAL A 103 2.59 5.18 -2.78
C VAL A 103 1.80 4.80 -4.04
N VAL A 104 0.66 5.44 -4.29
CA VAL A 104 -0.17 5.19 -5.49
C VAL A 104 0.58 5.57 -6.76
N HIS A 105 1.40 6.63 -6.74
CA HIS A 105 2.28 7.00 -7.84
C HIS A 105 3.29 5.89 -8.17
N ASN A 106 3.93 5.29 -7.15
CA ASN A 106 4.82 4.15 -7.37
C ASN A 106 4.07 2.96 -8.00
N GLN A 107 2.84 2.67 -7.55
CA GLN A 107 2.00 1.63 -8.15
C GLN A 107 1.67 1.93 -9.62
N LEU A 108 1.41 3.20 -9.97
CA LEU A 108 1.20 3.63 -11.35
C LEU A 108 2.47 3.42 -12.21
N GLU A 109 3.65 3.76 -11.70
CA GLU A 109 4.92 3.50 -12.38
C GLU A 109 5.14 2.00 -12.64
N HIS A 110 4.80 1.15 -11.68
CA HIS A 110 4.80 -0.30 -11.87
C HIS A 110 3.78 -0.75 -12.93
N CYS A 111 2.56 -0.20 -12.91
CA CYS A 111 1.54 -0.47 -13.93
C CYS A 111 2.02 -0.10 -15.34
N LEU A 112 2.71 1.04 -15.49
CA LEU A 112 3.26 1.49 -16.77
C LEU A 112 4.37 0.55 -17.29
N LYS A 113 5.18 -0.03 -16.39
CA LYS A 113 6.16 -1.07 -16.77
C LYS A 113 5.46 -2.31 -17.32
N LEU A 114 4.41 -2.82 -16.65
CA LEU A 114 3.64 -3.97 -17.14
C LEU A 114 2.94 -3.67 -18.47
N TYR A 115 2.36 -2.47 -18.61
CA TYR A 115 1.76 -2.02 -19.86
C TYR A 115 2.78 -1.98 -21.00
N LYS A 116 3.99 -1.47 -20.73
CA LYS A 116 5.10 -1.47 -21.70
C LYS A 116 5.51 -2.89 -22.09
N THR A 117 5.68 -3.79 -21.12
CA THR A 117 6.00 -5.20 -21.39
C THR A 117 4.98 -5.83 -22.34
N LEU A 118 3.67 -5.64 -22.10
CA LEU A 118 2.61 -6.14 -22.98
C LEU A 118 2.68 -5.51 -24.39
N SER A 119 2.96 -4.21 -24.48
CA SER A 119 3.12 -3.53 -25.76
C SER A 119 4.33 -4.05 -26.56
N ASP A 120 5.45 -4.29 -25.88
CA ASP A 120 6.71 -4.73 -26.52
C ASP A 120 6.59 -6.15 -27.09
N ILE A 121 5.82 -7.04 -26.45
CA ILE A 121 5.63 -8.41 -26.92
C ILE A 121 4.50 -8.58 -27.95
N LYS A 122 3.73 -7.53 -28.26
CA LYS A 122 2.54 -7.62 -29.13
C LYS A 122 2.83 -8.33 -30.46
N SER A 123 3.87 -7.90 -31.16
CA SER A 123 4.25 -8.46 -32.46
C SER A 123 4.73 -9.90 -32.36
N ASP A 124 5.43 -10.26 -31.27
CA ASP A 124 5.86 -11.63 -31.00
C ASP A 124 4.65 -12.56 -30.70
N VAL A 125 3.65 -12.08 -29.96
CA VAL A 125 2.40 -12.82 -29.71
C VAL A 125 1.64 -13.04 -31.03
N GLU A 126 1.50 -12.00 -31.85
CA GLU A 126 0.88 -12.11 -33.19
C GLU A 126 1.64 -13.09 -34.09
N TYR A 127 2.98 -13.06 -34.06
CA TYR A 127 3.83 -14.00 -34.76
C TYR A 127 3.58 -15.44 -34.31
N VAL A 128 3.62 -15.71 -33.00
CA VAL A 128 3.39 -17.04 -32.42
C VAL A 128 2.00 -17.57 -32.78
N ILE A 129 0.96 -16.73 -32.71
CA ILE A 129 -0.39 -17.12 -33.13
C ILE A 129 -0.40 -17.51 -34.61
N ARG A 130 0.15 -16.66 -35.49
CA ARG A 130 0.17 -16.91 -36.94
C ARG A 130 0.94 -18.18 -37.30
N ILE A 131 2.12 -18.37 -36.74
CA ILE A 131 2.95 -19.56 -37.01
C ILE A 131 2.32 -20.81 -36.43
N GLY A 132 1.80 -20.75 -35.19
CA GLY A 132 1.10 -21.87 -34.56
C GLY A 132 -0.10 -22.36 -35.38
N ARG A 133 -0.88 -21.42 -35.93
CA ARG A 133 -1.97 -21.73 -36.86
C ARG A 133 -1.47 -22.40 -38.16
N SER A 134 -0.38 -21.90 -38.73
CA SER A 134 0.22 -22.49 -39.94
C SER A 134 0.75 -23.91 -39.71
N ILE A 135 1.35 -24.19 -38.55
CA ILE A 135 1.82 -25.54 -38.18
C ILE A 135 0.65 -26.54 -38.13
N VAL A 136 -0.49 -26.12 -37.54
CA VAL A 136 -1.71 -26.92 -37.48
C VAL A 136 -2.27 -27.16 -38.90
N GLU A 137 -2.40 -26.11 -39.69
CA GLU A 137 -2.97 -26.15 -41.04
C GLU A 137 -2.15 -27.04 -41.99
N LYS A 138 -0.82 -27.03 -41.84
CA LYS A 138 0.10 -27.87 -42.63
C LYS A 138 0.28 -29.29 -42.09
N GLY A 139 -0.39 -29.67 -40.99
CA GLY A 139 -0.27 -31.01 -40.40
C GLY A 139 1.13 -31.34 -39.86
N GLN A 140 1.87 -30.30 -39.42
CA GLN A 140 3.26 -30.40 -38.93
C GLN A 140 3.35 -30.76 -37.43
N VAL A 141 2.22 -31.09 -36.80
CA VAL A 141 2.12 -31.47 -35.38
C VAL A 141 1.16 -32.66 -35.23
N ASP A 142 1.46 -33.56 -34.30
CA ASP A 142 0.64 -34.76 -34.04
C ASP A 142 -0.68 -34.40 -33.33
N GLU A 143 -0.60 -33.54 -32.33
CA GLU A 143 -1.76 -33.08 -31.53
C GLU A 143 -2.22 -31.69 -31.97
N ALA A 144 -2.77 -31.60 -33.19
CA ALA A 144 -3.27 -30.35 -33.77
C ALA A 144 -4.32 -29.63 -32.90
N SER A 145 -5.17 -30.39 -32.20
CA SER A 145 -6.19 -29.86 -31.28
C SER A 145 -5.56 -29.22 -30.05
N ASP A 146 -4.51 -29.82 -29.49
CA ASP A 146 -3.83 -29.30 -28.32
C ASP A 146 -3.07 -28.00 -28.64
N LEU A 147 -2.32 -27.98 -29.75
CA LEU A 147 -1.64 -26.77 -30.19
C LEU A 147 -2.64 -25.63 -30.47
N THR A 148 -3.78 -25.94 -31.10
CA THR A 148 -4.86 -24.96 -31.31
C THR A 148 -5.34 -24.37 -29.98
N ARG A 149 -5.65 -25.22 -29.00
CA ARG A 149 -6.08 -24.82 -27.66
C ARG A 149 -5.02 -23.94 -26.97
N GLN A 150 -3.76 -24.33 -27.05
CA GLN A 150 -2.63 -23.59 -26.47
C GLN A 150 -2.48 -22.18 -27.08
N ILE A 151 -2.66 -22.05 -28.39
CA ILE A 151 -2.63 -20.75 -29.09
C ILE A 151 -3.83 -19.87 -28.71
N ASP A 152 -5.02 -20.46 -28.58
CA ASP A 152 -6.22 -19.73 -28.16
C ASP A 152 -6.13 -19.25 -26.71
N GLN A 153 -5.57 -20.07 -25.82
CA GLN A 153 -5.29 -19.67 -24.44
C GLN A 153 -4.28 -18.53 -24.37
N LEU A 154 -3.21 -18.57 -25.16
CA LEU A 154 -2.21 -17.49 -25.22
C LEU A 154 -2.87 -16.17 -25.66
N LYS A 155 -3.67 -16.22 -26.74
CA LYS A 155 -4.41 -15.06 -27.25
C LYS A 155 -5.40 -14.50 -26.22
N ALA A 156 -6.17 -15.37 -25.57
CA ALA A 156 -7.13 -14.97 -24.54
C ALA A 156 -6.44 -14.32 -23.34
N SER A 157 -5.33 -14.91 -22.88
CA SER A 157 -4.52 -14.37 -21.77
C SER A 157 -3.95 -12.98 -22.10
N TYR A 158 -3.33 -12.81 -23.28
CA TYR A 158 -2.81 -11.50 -23.71
C TYR A 158 -3.91 -10.43 -23.74
N ASN A 159 -5.08 -10.74 -24.32
CA ASN A 159 -6.20 -9.80 -24.40
C ASN A 159 -6.78 -9.47 -23.02
N ASN A 160 -6.93 -10.47 -22.15
CA ASN A 160 -7.44 -10.28 -20.79
C ASN A 160 -6.48 -9.40 -19.97
N LEU A 161 -5.19 -9.71 -19.98
CA LEU A 161 -4.14 -8.94 -19.30
C LEU A 161 -4.06 -7.51 -19.84
N GLY A 162 -4.09 -7.33 -21.16
CA GLY A 162 -4.10 -6.00 -21.78
C GLY A 162 -5.27 -5.14 -21.30
N SER A 163 -6.48 -5.71 -21.25
CA SER A 163 -7.68 -5.02 -20.75
C SER A 163 -7.56 -4.66 -19.26
N ARG A 164 -7.14 -5.62 -18.43
CA ARG A 164 -7.00 -5.44 -16.98
C ARG A 164 -5.93 -4.41 -16.62
N VAL A 165 -4.74 -4.48 -17.24
CA VAL A 165 -3.65 -3.52 -17.02
C VAL A 165 -4.04 -2.13 -17.51
N SER A 166 -4.74 -2.01 -18.64
CA SER A 166 -5.24 -0.71 -19.10
C SER A 166 -6.28 -0.11 -18.16
N THR A 167 -7.16 -0.93 -17.60
CA THR A 167 -8.17 -0.48 -16.63
C THR A 167 -7.50 -0.02 -15.33
N ALA A 168 -6.60 -0.84 -14.78
CA ALA A 168 -5.83 -0.52 -13.58
C ALA A 168 -5.02 0.77 -13.74
N ARG A 169 -4.37 0.97 -14.91
CA ARG A 169 -3.64 2.22 -15.21
C ARG A 169 -4.54 3.44 -15.09
N ASN A 170 -5.73 3.40 -15.69
CA ASN A 170 -6.65 4.54 -15.69
C ASN A 170 -7.18 4.82 -14.27
N GLN A 171 -7.47 3.77 -13.50
CA GLN A 171 -7.88 3.89 -12.10
C GLN A 171 -6.77 4.50 -11.24
N LEU A 172 -5.54 3.97 -11.34
CA LEU A 172 -4.37 4.46 -10.62
C LEU A 172 -4.08 5.95 -10.94
N ASP A 173 -4.11 6.33 -12.21
CA ASP A 173 -3.90 7.72 -12.64
C ASP A 173 -5.01 8.66 -12.13
N SER A 174 -6.26 8.22 -12.18
CA SER A 174 -7.40 8.97 -11.62
C SER A 174 -7.26 9.17 -10.12
N VAL A 175 -7.01 8.08 -9.37
CA VAL A 175 -6.90 8.10 -7.92
C VAL A 175 -5.71 8.93 -7.45
N GLU A 176 -4.54 8.77 -8.06
CA GLU A 176 -3.34 9.55 -7.74
C GLU A 176 -3.62 11.05 -7.85
N ARG A 177 -4.24 11.46 -8.95
CA ARG A 177 -4.59 12.86 -9.21
C ARG A 177 -5.56 13.41 -8.18
N HIS A 178 -6.57 12.62 -7.80
CA HIS A 178 -7.53 13.00 -6.78
C HIS A 178 -6.89 13.05 -5.38
N LEU A 179 -6.00 12.12 -5.03
CA LEU A 179 -5.27 12.10 -3.76
C LEU A 179 -4.32 13.31 -3.64
N ARG A 180 -3.64 13.70 -4.72
CA ARG A 180 -2.80 14.93 -4.70
C ARG A 180 -3.63 16.19 -4.47
N LYS A 181 -4.79 16.29 -5.12
CA LYS A 181 -5.74 17.39 -4.88
C LYS A 181 -6.25 17.36 -3.44
N PHE A 182 -6.64 16.18 -2.95
CA PHE A 182 -7.10 15.99 -1.58
C PHE A 182 -6.06 16.47 -0.57
N ARG A 183 -4.80 16.03 -0.73
CA ARG A 183 -3.69 16.43 0.14
C ARG A 183 -3.49 17.95 0.13
N LYS A 184 -3.56 18.59 -1.03
CA LYS A 184 -3.43 20.06 -1.16
C LYS A 184 -4.54 20.80 -0.41
N GLU A 185 -5.80 20.42 -0.65
CA GLU A 185 -6.96 21.04 0.01
C GLU A 185 -6.95 20.78 1.52
N TYR A 186 -6.62 19.56 1.94
CA TYR A 186 -6.48 19.21 3.35
C TYR A 186 -5.40 20.05 4.03
N SER A 187 -4.20 20.15 3.44
CA SER A 187 -3.11 20.99 3.96
C SER A 187 -3.52 22.45 4.08
N HIS A 188 -4.25 22.98 3.09
CA HIS A 188 -4.73 24.37 3.13
C HIS A 188 -5.61 24.64 4.37
N ILE A 189 -6.61 23.78 4.60
CA ILE A 189 -7.52 23.89 5.75
C ILE A 189 -6.74 23.65 7.06
N HIS A 190 -5.87 22.64 7.09
CA HIS A 190 -5.12 22.28 8.29
C HIS A 190 -4.14 23.39 8.72
N GLU A 191 -3.39 23.97 7.79
CA GLU A 191 -2.49 25.10 8.08
C GLU A 191 -3.25 26.33 8.58
N TRP A 192 -4.41 26.64 7.97
CA TRP A 192 -5.29 27.70 8.44
C TRP A 192 -5.76 27.41 9.87
N PHE A 193 -6.19 26.18 10.15
CA PHE A 193 -6.67 25.76 11.46
C PHE A 193 -5.57 25.89 12.52
N VAL A 194 -4.36 25.39 12.27
CA VAL A 194 -3.24 25.47 13.21
C VAL A 194 -2.92 26.93 13.57
N LYS A 195 -2.92 27.83 12.58
CA LYS A 195 -2.70 29.27 12.80
C LYS A 195 -3.81 29.87 13.64
N ALA A 196 -5.07 29.61 13.30
CA ALA A 196 -6.22 30.14 14.02
C ALA A 196 -6.30 29.59 15.45
N ASP A 197 -6.04 28.29 15.65
CA ASP A 197 -6.01 27.63 16.97
C ASP A 197 -4.93 28.21 17.87
N HIS A 198 -3.74 28.49 17.32
CA HIS A 198 -2.66 29.13 18.05
C HIS A 198 -3.01 30.56 18.49
N GLU A 199 -3.59 31.36 17.60
CA GLU A 199 -3.96 32.74 17.92
C GLU A 199 -5.09 32.80 18.95
N ILE A 200 -6.12 31.95 18.87
CA ILE A 200 -7.17 31.93 19.90
C ILE A 200 -6.61 31.49 21.27
N ARG A 201 -5.65 30.55 21.33
CA ARG A 201 -4.99 30.18 22.60
C ARG A 201 -4.24 31.36 23.21
N LYS A 202 -3.54 32.15 22.39
CA LYS A 202 -2.87 33.38 22.87
C LYS A 202 -3.86 34.40 23.43
N ILE A 203 -5.03 34.53 22.79
CA ILE A 203 -6.09 35.44 23.22
C ILE A 203 -6.71 34.94 24.53
N GLU A 204 -7.05 33.65 24.62
CA GLU A 204 -7.63 33.02 25.82
C GLU A 204 -6.72 33.17 27.05
N ASN A 205 -5.41 33.05 26.86
CA ASN A 205 -4.41 33.21 27.93
C ASN A 205 -4.25 34.66 28.42
N LYS A 206 -4.75 35.65 27.67
CA LYS A 206 -4.70 37.06 28.07
C LYS A 206 -5.97 37.44 28.84
N PRO A 207 -5.85 38.20 29.94
CA PRO A 207 -7.02 38.76 30.60
C PRO A 207 -7.74 39.72 29.66
N VAL A 208 -9.07 39.60 29.56
CA VAL A 208 -9.88 40.47 28.70
C VAL A 208 -9.73 41.92 29.19
N SER A 209 -9.17 42.78 28.35
CA SER A 209 -8.91 44.19 28.67
C SER A 209 -10.18 45.03 28.53
N LYS A 210 -10.11 46.35 28.75
CA LYS A 210 -11.25 47.26 28.48
C LYS A 210 -11.35 47.67 27.01
N ASN A 211 -10.30 47.46 26.21
CA ASN A 211 -10.22 47.94 24.82
C ASN A 211 -9.95 46.75 23.87
N ASN A 212 -10.96 45.91 23.65
CA ASN A 212 -10.82 44.64 22.90
C ASN A 212 -11.34 44.70 21.47
N ARG A 213 -11.37 45.88 20.84
CA ARG A 213 -11.92 46.04 19.49
C ARG A 213 -11.19 45.16 18.47
N GLU A 214 -9.87 45.10 18.56
CA GLU A 214 -9.03 44.25 17.70
C GLU A 214 -9.31 42.76 17.90
N GLU A 215 -9.54 42.32 19.14
CA GLU A 215 -9.90 40.93 19.46
C GLU A 215 -11.28 40.57 18.87
N VAL A 216 -12.27 41.43 19.05
CA VAL A 216 -13.63 41.22 18.49
C VAL A 216 -13.60 41.19 16.96
N ASP A 217 -12.88 42.11 16.32
CA ASP A 217 -12.75 42.15 14.87
C ASP A 217 -12.02 40.92 14.34
N TRP A 218 -10.97 40.45 15.03
CA TRP A 218 -10.29 39.21 14.69
C TRP A 218 -11.21 38.00 14.83
N ILE A 219 -11.88 37.81 15.97
CA ILE A 219 -12.83 36.70 16.20
C ILE A 219 -13.91 36.68 15.12
N ARG A 220 -14.52 37.83 14.82
CA ARG A 220 -15.54 37.96 13.78
C ARG A 220 -15.01 37.56 12.40
N THR A 221 -13.80 37.99 12.06
CA THR A 221 -13.16 37.66 10.79
C THR A 221 -12.86 36.16 10.68
N THR A 222 -12.26 35.57 11.72
CA THR A 222 -11.97 34.13 11.76
C THR A 222 -13.24 33.28 11.66
N ARG A 223 -14.33 33.66 12.36
CA ARG A 223 -15.63 32.97 12.22
C ARG A 223 -16.21 33.08 10.81
N ASN A 224 -16.03 34.21 10.13
CA ASN A 224 -16.43 34.33 8.72
C ASN A 224 -15.57 33.48 7.79
N ASP A 225 -14.28 33.32 8.08
CA ASP A 225 -13.41 32.43 7.32
C ASP A 225 -13.79 30.95 7.52
N ILE A 226 -14.20 30.54 8.73
CA ILE A 226 -14.74 29.19 8.98
C ILE A 226 -15.92 28.89 8.05
N LYS A 227 -16.86 29.82 7.88
CA LYS A 227 -17.99 29.63 6.94
C LYS A 227 -17.52 29.41 5.50
N LYS A 228 -16.45 30.11 5.08
CA LYS A 228 -15.87 29.92 3.74
C LYS A 228 -15.20 28.55 3.59
N LEU A 229 -14.76 27.93 4.67
CA LEU A 229 -14.16 26.59 4.64
C LEU A 229 -15.17 25.48 4.33
N GLU A 230 -16.47 25.71 4.52
CA GLU A 230 -17.53 24.74 4.16
C GLU A 230 -17.39 24.27 2.71
N ALA A 231 -17.13 25.19 1.77
CA ALA A 231 -16.90 24.86 0.36
C ALA A 231 -15.68 23.95 0.16
N ASN A 232 -14.61 24.12 0.95
CA ASN A 232 -13.41 23.29 0.87
C ASN A 232 -13.67 21.88 1.42
N PHE A 233 -14.45 21.75 2.50
CA PHE A 233 -14.87 20.44 3.02
C PHE A 233 -15.78 19.69 2.03
N GLU A 234 -16.63 20.39 1.28
CA GLU A 234 -17.40 19.79 0.19
C GLU A 234 -16.49 19.30 -0.95
N ILE A 235 -15.44 20.06 -1.29
CA ILE A 235 -14.43 19.61 -2.26
C ILE A 235 -13.73 18.33 -1.76
N LEU A 236 -13.29 18.28 -0.51
CA LEU A 236 -12.67 17.09 0.07
C LEU A 236 -13.62 15.88 0.04
N SER A 237 -14.89 16.07 0.37
CA SER A 237 -15.90 14.99 0.35
C SER A 237 -16.20 14.50 -1.07
N ASN A 238 -16.18 15.39 -2.06
CA ASN A 238 -16.35 15.03 -3.48
C ASN A 238 -15.12 14.29 -4.04
N LEU A 239 -13.92 14.68 -3.61
CA LEU A 239 -12.67 13.99 -3.95
C LEU A 239 -12.65 12.59 -3.34
N GLU A 240 -13.03 12.44 -2.07
CA GLU A 240 -13.17 11.15 -1.40
C GLU A 240 -14.12 10.21 -2.18
N ARG A 241 -15.30 10.72 -2.57
CA ARG A 241 -16.27 9.95 -3.35
C ARG A 241 -15.74 9.53 -4.72
N SER A 242 -15.00 10.42 -5.38
CA SER A 242 -14.36 10.13 -6.67
C SER A 242 -13.29 9.05 -6.53
N ILE A 243 -12.50 9.09 -5.46
CA ILE A 243 -11.50 8.06 -5.16
C ILE A 243 -12.17 6.72 -4.89
N GLN A 244 -13.21 6.69 -4.04
CA GLN A 244 -13.94 5.46 -3.70
C GLN A 244 -14.60 4.78 -4.91
N LYS A 245 -14.96 5.54 -5.94
CA LYS A 245 -15.51 5.00 -7.19
C LYS A 245 -14.48 4.19 -7.97
N ASP A 246 -13.22 4.61 -7.92
CA ASP A 246 -12.12 4.03 -8.70
C ASP A 246 -11.31 3.00 -7.89
N THR A 247 -11.65 2.76 -6.62
CA THR A 247 -11.04 1.75 -5.76
C THR A 247 -12.00 0.58 -5.49
N GLU A 248 -11.47 -0.65 -5.49
CA GLU A 248 -12.27 -1.85 -5.16
C GLU A 248 -12.70 -1.87 -3.68
N ARG A 249 -11.87 -1.28 -2.81
CA ARG A 249 -12.10 -1.20 -1.38
C ARG A 249 -12.09 0.27 -0.94
N PRO A 250 -12.93 0.65 0.03
CA PRO A 250 -12.90 1.99 0.60
C PRO A 250 -11.55 2.25 1.29
N LEU A 251 -11.05 3.48 1.19
CA LEU A 251 -9.89 3.96 1.94
C LEU A 251 -10.37 4.77 3.16
N PRO A 252 -10.59 4.15 4.34
CA PRO A 252 -11.22 4.80 5.48
C PRO A 252 -10.39 5.96 6.06
N GLY A 253 -9.07 5.94 5.85
CA GLY A 253 -8.17 7.00 6.32
C GLY A 253 -8.50 8.39 5.77
N LEU A 254 -9.05 8.47 4.55
CA LEU A 254 -9.52 9.74 3.98
C LEU A 254 -10.71 10.29 4.76
N HIS A 255 -11.73 9.45 4.97
CA HIS A 255 -12.94 9.82 5.70
C HIS A 255 -12.63 10.29 7.13
N GLU A 256 -11.75 9.56 7.82
CA GLU A 256 -11.35 9.85 9.18
C GLU A 256 -10.61 11.19 9.28
N ARG A 257 -9.69 11.48 8.34
CA ARG A 257 -8.98 12.76 8.26
C ARG A 257 -9.94 13.94 8.04
N ILE A 258 -10.91 13.81 7.13
CA ILE A 258 -11.93 14.87 6.91
C ILE A 258 -12.73 15.09 8.19
N SER A 259 -13.21 14.01 8.80
CA SER A 259 -14.07 14.04 9.99
C SER A 259 -13.35 14.67 11.19
N GLU A 260 -12.09 14.30 11.41
CA GLU A 260 -11.27 14.86 12.48
C GLU A 260 -10.98 16.35 12.25
N LEU A 261 -10.61 16.74 11.04
CA LEU A 261 -10.35 18.16 10.73
C LEU A 261 -11.62 19.01 10.89
N LYS A 262 -12.79 18.47 10.48
CA LYS A 262 -14.09 19.13 10.70
C LYS A 262 -14.40 19.29 12.18
N ARG A 263 -14.20 18.24 12.98
CA ARG A 263 -14.37 18.27 14.44
C ARG A 263 -13.47 19.32 15.10
N GLN A 264 -12.22 19.44 14.65
CA GLN A 264 -11.26 20.43 15.12
C GLN A 264 -11.71 21.86 14.81
N VAL A 265 -12.16 22.12 13.57
CA VAL A 265 -12.69 23.43 13.16
C VAL A 265 -13.96 23.78 13.92
N ASP A 266 -14.87 22.83 14.14
CA ASP A 266 -16.09 23.04 14.94
C ASP A 266 -15.76 23.37 16.41
N GLN A 267 -14.73 22.73 16.97
CA GLN A 267 -14.25 23.04 18.32
C GLN A 267 -13.64 24.44 18.41
N LEU A 268 -12.90 24.87 17.38
CA LEU A 268 -12.38 26.22 17.27
C LEU A 268 -13.53 27.24 17.19
N ASP A 269 -14.58 26.99 16.39
CA ASP A 269 -15.73 27.90 16.30
C ASP A 269 -16.46 28.06 17.64
N ARG A 270 -16.60 26.96 18.41
CA ARG A 270 -17.17 27.01 19.77
C ARG A 270 -16.33 27.90 20.69
N ARG A 271 -15.02 27.71 20.73
CA ARG A 271 -14.11 28.53 21.55
C ARG A 271 -14.11 30.00 21.16
N LEU A 272 -14.14 30.29 19.85
CA LEU A 272 -14.30 31.65 19.34
C LEU A 272 -15.62 32.28 19.81
N LYS A 273 -16.70 31.49 19.86
CA LYS A 273 -18.01 31.93 20.37
C LYS A 273 -17.94 32.26 21.86
N ASP A 274 -17.45 31.32 22.66
CA ASP A 274 -17.35 31.46 24.11
C ASP A 274 -16.51 32.68 24.47
N ARG A 275 -15.39 32.91 23.76
CA ARG A 275 -14.55 34.08 23.97
C ARG A 275 -15.24 35.37 23.55
N SER A 276 -15.97 35.38 22.43
CA SER A 276 -16.78 36.53 22.00
C SER A 276 -17.79 36.92 23.08
N ASP A 277 -18.52 35.95 23.63
CA ASP A 277 -19.53 36.16 24.65
C ASP A 277 -18.93 36.77 25.94
N ILE A 278 -17.75 36.29 26.37
CA ILE A 278 -17.02 36.84 27.53
C ILE A 278 -16.59 38.30 27.27
N VAL A 279 -16.09 38.60 26.07
CA VAL A 279 -15.64 39.93 25.70
C VAL A 279 -16.81 40.92 25.65
N GLU A 280 -17.94 40.51 25.07
CA GLU A 280 -19.16 41.31 25.02
C GLU A 280 -19.74 41.58 26.42
N ASP A 281 -19.78 40.58 27.30
CA ASP A 281 -20.27 40.75 28.68
C ASP A 281 -19.40 41.73 29.49
N ARG A 282 -18.08 41.66 29.35
CA ARG A 282 -17.17 42.64 29.98
C ARG A 282 -17.32 44.05 29.41
N MET A 283 -17.60 44.20 28.12
CA MET A 283 -17.91 45.50 27.54
C MET A 283 -19.21 46.07 28.12
N ARG A 284 -20.26 45.25 28.28
CA ARG A 284 -21.54 45.67 28.89
C ARG A 284 -21.38 46.07 30.36
N THR A 285 -20.68 45.28 31.17
CA THR A 285 -20.47 45.55 32.60
C THR A 285 -19.47 46.69 32.87
N GLY A 286 -18.48 46.90 32.00
CA GLY A 286 -17.58 48.05 32.03
C GLY A 286 -18.27 49.39 31.74
N VAL A 287 -19.28 49.38 30.86
CA VAL A 287 -20.13 50.55 30.58
C VAL A 287 -21.02 50.89 31.78
N GLN A 288 -21.57 49.90 32.49
CA GLN A 288 -22.42 50.13 33.67
C GLN A 288 -21.67 50.74 34.88
N ARG A 289 -20.39 50.41 35.10
CA ARG A 289 -19.57 51.06 36.14
C ARG A 289 -19.21 52.51 35.81
N SER A 290 -19.27 52.89 34.54
CA SER A 290 -18.95 54.25 34.08
C SER A 290 -20.15 55.20 34.23
N THR A 291 -21.38 54.67 34.23
CA THR A 291 -22.63 55.44 34.40
C THR A 291 -23.07 55.58 35.86
N SER A 292 -22.45 54.88 36.80
CA SER A 292 -22.79 54.91 38.24
C SER A 292 -21.86 55.79 39.09
N SER A 293 -21.31 56.88 38.55
CA SER A 293 -20.47 57.84 39.31
C SER A 293 -21.18 59.18 39.54
N HIS A 294 -22.17 59.18 40.44
CA HIS A 294 -22.55 60.38 41.20
C HIS A 294 -23.12 59.97 42.56
N SER A 295 -22.22 59.80 43.53
CA SER A 295 -22.38 60.13 44.96
C SER A 295 -21.34 59.35 45.77
N GLU A 296 -20.19 59.99 46.01
CA GLU A 296 -19.44 59.72 47.22
C GLU A 296 -20.09 60.52 48.37
N PRO A 297 -20.03 60.03 49.61
CA PRO A 297 -18.95 60.52 50.45
C PRO A 297 -18.25 59.43 51.28
N SER A 298 -16.94 59.30 51.03
CA SER A 298 -15.86 59.35 52.02
C SER A 298 -16.18 58.99 53.48
N ARG A 299 -15.65 57.85 53.96
CA ARG A 299 -15.14 57.72 55.35
C ARG A 299 -13.87 56.86 55.44
N ARG A 300 -12.76 57.61 55.54
CA ARG A 300 -11.55 57.43 56.37
C ARG A 300 -11.25 56.05 56.99
N TYR A 301 -10.03 55.61 56.67
CA TYR A 301 -9.17 54.65 57.37
C TYR A 301 -9.18 54.74 58.90
N HIS A 302 -9.33 53.60 59.57
CA HIS A 302 -8.56 53.31 60.78
C HIS A 302 -8.39 51.79 61.03
N ASN A 303 -7.12 51.38 60.99
CA ASN A 303 -6.41 50.60 62.00
C ASN A 303 -6.71 49.11 62.31
N LEU A 304 -5.59 48.37 62.24
CA LEU A 304 -5.06 47.36 63.19
C LEU A 304 -5.33 45.86 62.93
N LEU A 305 -4.25 45.21 62.48
CA LEU A 305 -3.67 43.97 63.00
C LEU A 305 -4.48 43.21 64.07
N TYR A 306 -4.94 42.01 63.72
CA TYR A 306 -5.18 40.93 64.68
C TYR A 306 -5.03 39.56 63.98
N ILE A 307 -4.06 38.76 64.45
CA ILE A 307 -3.98 37.30 64.26
C ILE A 307 -4.07 36.69 65.67
N PRO A 308 -4.97 35.72 65.89
CA PRO A 308 -4.57 34.39 66.39
C PRO A 308 -5.39 33.27 65.71
N ARG A 309 -4.76 32.23 65.15
CA ARG A 309 -4.38 30.93 65.75
C ARG A 309 -5.53 30.04 66.27
N GLU A 310 -5.67 28.90 65.58
CA GLU A 310 -5.93 27.51 66.01
C GLU A 310 -7.26 27.06 66.64
N SER A 311 -7.94 26.14 65.94
CA SER A 311 -8.40 24.78 66.35
C SER A 311 -9.39 24.30 65.27
N GLY A 312 -9.38 23.08 64.74
CA GLY A 312 -9.40 21.77 65.38
C GLY A 312 -10.78 21.13 65.09
N TYR A 313 -10.79 19.83 64.75
CA TYR A 313 -11.94 18.91 64.58
C TYR A 313 -12.53 18.68 63.16
N ASP A 314 -11.96 17.66 62.53
CA ASP A 314 -12.57 16.39 62.07
C ASP A 314 -14.08 16.26 61.74
N SER A 315 -14.28 15.38 60.75
CA SER A 315 -15.45 14.51 60.47
C SER A 315 -16.43 14.93 59.36
N SER A 316 -16.15 14.40 58.18
CA SER A 316 -16.98 13.49 57.36
C SER A 316 -18.51 13.71 57.21
N SER A 317 -18.91 13.49 55.93
CA SER A 317 -20.24 13.17 55.36
C SER A 317 -20.90 14.34 54.61
N GLY A 318 -21.30 14.23 53.34
CA GLY A 318 -21.27 13.16 52.37
C GLY A 318 -21.84 13.65 51.03
N ILE A 319 -22.18 12.68 50.17
CA ILE A 319 -23.13 12.79 49.04
C ILE A 319 -22.54 13.25 47.69
N SER A 320 -22.16 12.23 46.92
CA SER A 320 -22.42 11.99 45.49
C SER A 320 -22.45 13.18 44.51
N ALA A 321 -21.55 13.13 43.54
CA ALA A 321 -21.83 13.54 42.16
C ALA A 321 -21.29 12.47 41.20
N SER A 322 -22.21 11.69 40.64
CA SER A 322 -21.96 10.82 39.49
C SER A 322 -21.60 11.68 38.28
N SER A 323 -20.32 11.74 37.91
CA SER A 323 -19.92 12.19 36.57
C SER A 323 -19.93 10.98 35.64
N THR A 324 -21.05 10.79 34.94
CA THR A 324 -21.08 10.00 33.70
C THR A 324 -20.35 10.79 32.62
N ALA A 325 -19.03 10.61 32.55
CA ALA A 325 -18.26 10.99 31.37
C ALA A 325 -18.63 10.02 30.25
N THR A 326 -19.31 10.54 29.23
CA THR A 326 -19.58 9.83 27.97
C THR A 326 -18.25 9.55 27.26
N LEU A 327 -17.88 8.28 27.23
CA LEU A 327 -16.71 7.76 26.52
C LEU A 327 -17.01 7.71 25.01
N THR A 328 -16.03 8.05 24.18
CA THR A 328 -16.16 8.11 22.71
C THR A 328 -16.14 6.72 22.07
N PRO A 329 -16.63 6.55 20.83
CA PRO A 329 -16.83 5.24 20.20
C PRO A 329 -15.57 4.36 19.97
N ILE A 330 -14.37 4.88 20.21
CA ILE A 330 -13.11 4.12 20.06
C ILE A 330 -12.87 3.14 21.22
N GLU A 331 -13.50 3.35 22.38
CA GLU A 331 -13.25 2.49 23.55
C GLU A 331 -13.89 1.10 23.46
N TYR A 332 -14.80 0.83 22.53
CA TYR A 332 -15.52 -0.46 22.49
C TYR A 332 -14.70 -1.65 21.93
N ILE A 333 -13.52 -1.40 21.35
CA ILE A 333 -12.71 -2.43 20.67
C ILE A 333 -11.58 -2.98 21.57
N ILE A 334 -11.33 -2.37 22.73
CA ILE A 334 -10.21 -2.72 23.63
C ILE A 334 -10.71 -3.12 25.04
N TYR A 335 -11.76 -3.93 25.14
CA TYR A 335 -12.16 -4.53 26.42
C TYR A 335 -12.06 -6.05 26.37
N PRO A 336 -10.97 -6.65 26.88
CA PRO A 336 -11.00 -8.04 27.28
C PRO A 336 -12.04 -8.21 28.39
N ILE A 337 -12.98 -9.14 28.19
CA ILE A 337 -13.98 -9.50 29.19
C ILE A 337 -13.24 -9.98 30.45
N GLY A 338 -13.28 -9.21 31.56
CA GLY A 338 -12.80 -9.65 32.88
C GLY A 338 -11.80 -8.77 33.64
N LEU A 339 -11.37 -7.60 33.14
CA LEU A 339 -10.41 -6.72 33.84
C LEU A 339 -11.09 -5.58 34.63
N ARG A 340 -10.56 -5.23 35.81
CA ARG A 340 -11.07 -4.10 36.62
C ARG A 340 -10.72 -2.76 35.95
N LYS A 341 -11.56 -1.72 36.09
CA LYS A 341 -11.36 -0.38 35.49
C LYS A 341 -9.95 0.21 35.68
N GLY A 342 -9.30 -0.03 36.82
CA GLY A 342 -7.93 0.42 37.09
C GLY A 342 -6.86 -0.30 36.26
N GLN A 343 -7.08 -1.55 35.88
CA GLN A 343 -6.15 -2.33 35.05
C GLN A 343 -6.22 -1.89 33.58
N VAL A 344 -7.43 -1.56 33.09
CA VAL A 344 -7.63 -1.04 31.73
C VAL A 344 -6.93 0.31 31.54
N ARG A 345 -7.05 1.22 32.52
CA ARG A 345 -6.35 2.52 32.47
C ARG A 345 -4.82 2.36 32.44
N LYS A 346 -4.29 1.43 33.23
CA LYS A 346 -2.84 1.14 33.22
C LYS A 346 -2.37 0.59 31.87
N LEU A 347 -3.15 -0.32 31.26
CA LEU A 347 -2.87 -0.88 29.93
C LEU A 347 -2.86 0.20 28.83
N GLU A 348 -3.79 1.16 28.91
CA GLU A 348 -3.82 2.29 27.99
C GLU A 348 -2.62 3.22 28.20
N ASP A 349 -2.26 3.53 29.46
CA ASP A 349 -1.07 4.33 29.76
C ASP A 349 0.23 3.63 29.28
N ASP A 350 0.32 2.31 29.43
CA ASP A 350 1.43 1.47 28.96
C ASP A 350 1.49 1.47 27.41
N TYR A 351 0.36 1.42 26.72
CA TYR A 351 0.28 1.49 25.25
C TYR A 351 0.62 2.88 24.69
N GLN A 352 0.18 3.95 25.35
CA GLN A 352 0.57 5.32 25.00
C GLN A 352 2.07 5.54 25.22
N ARG A 353 2.63 4.96 26.28
CA ARG A 353 4.08 4.96 26.53
C ARG A 353 4.82 4.19 25.42
N PHE A 354 4.35 2.99 25.06
CA PHE A 354 4.90 2.21 23.95
C PHE A 354 4.92 3.02 22.65
N THR A 355 3.80 3.64 22.29
CA THR A 355 3.67 4.43 21.05
C THR A 355 4.63 5.63 21.02
N ARG A 356 4.84 6.30 22.15
CA ARG A 356 5.78 7.42 22.26
C ARG A 356 7.23 6.95 22.05
N ILE A 357 7.63 5.86 22.68
CA ILE A 357 8.98 5.30 22.56
C ILE A 357 9.20 4.78 21.13
N TYR A 358 8.21 4.08 20.56
CA TYR A 358 8.23 3.56 19.18
C TYR A 358 8.54 4.65 18.17
N LYS A 359 7.74 5.73 18.19
CA LYS A 359 7.92 6.88 17.28
C LYS A 359 9.29 7.53 17.46
N GLY A 360 9.77 7.63 18.69
CA GLY A 360 11.11 8.16 18.99
C GLY A 360 12.23 7.29 18.40
N ILE A 361 12.13 5.97 18.53
CA ILE A 361 13.10 5.01 17.99
C ILE A 361 13.10 5.07 16.46
N ILE A 362 11.94 5.05 15.80
CA ILE A 362 11.85 5.10 14.33
C ILE A 362 12.54 6.34 13.77
N ILE A 363 12.24 7.54 14.31
CA ILE A 363 12.88 8.79 13.85
C ILE A 363 14.40 8.74 14.05
N ARG A 364 14.88 8.17 15.16
CA ARG A 364 16.32 8.01 15.40
C ARG A 364 16.95 7.01 14.43
N LEU A 365 16.29 5.89 14.14
CA LEU A 365 16.78 4.89 13.17
C LEU A 365 16.85 5.47 11.75
N GLU A 366 15.84 6.21 11.30
CA GLU A 366 15.83 6.89 10.00
C GLU A 366 16.97 7.91 9.89
N LYS A 367 17.20 8.70 10.95
CA LYS A 367 18.32 9.63 11.01
C LYS A 367 19.67 8.89 10.96
N LEU A 368 19.81 7.78 11.66
CA LEU A 368 21.04 6.97 11.65
C LEU A 368 21.26 6.30 10.29
N ASP A 369 20.21 5.88 9.59
CA ASP A 369 20.30 5.33 8.24
C ASP A 369 20.81 6.36 7.23
N SER A 370 20.31 7.60 7.32
CA SER A 370 20.82 8.71 6.50
C SER A 370 22.29 9.02 6.82
N LEU A 371 22.65 9.11 8.10
CA LEU A 371 24.03 9.39 8.52
C LEU A 371 25.00 8.26 8.14
N LEU A 372 24.55 7.01 8.21
CA LEU A 372 25.33 5.85 7.79
C LEU A 372 25.56 5.85 6.28
N SER A 373 24.54 6.17 5.49
CA SER A 373 24.63 6.24 4.03
C SER A 373 25.60 7.34 3.58
N ASP A 374 25.62 8.49 4.27
CA ASP A 374 26.60 9.54 4.01
C ASP A 374 28.03 9.13 4.42
N ALA A 375 28.17 8.44 5.55
CA ALA A 375 29.48 7.95 6.01
C ALA A 375 30.03 6.84 5.09
N GLU A 376 29.17 5.99 4.55
CA GLU A 376 29.49 4.94 3.58
C GLU A 376 30.04 5.52 2.27
N ARG A 377 29.44 6.60 1.76
CA ARG A 377 29.90 7.29 0.53
C ARG A 377 31.31 7.87 0.65
N VAL A 378 31.66 8.38 1.82
CA VAL A 378 32.93 9.07 2.07
C VAL A 378 33.98 8.15 2.71
N LEU A 379 33.59 6.89 3.04
CA LEU A 379 34.43 5.89 3.70
C LEU A 379 35.06 6.40 5.02
N ASP A 380 34.30 7.15 5.81
CA ASP A 380 34.78 7.81 7.02
C ASP A 380 34.51 6.96 8.29
N LEU A 381 35.56 6.32 8.81
CA LEU A 381 35.52 5.48 10.01
C LEU A 381 35.14 6.24 11.29
N THR A 382 35.43 7.54 11.39
CA THR A 382 35.08 8.35 12.57
C THR A 382 33.57 8.62 12.63
N ARG A 383 32.96 8.88 11.47
CA ARG A 383 31.51 9.03 11.33
C ARG A 383 30.78 7.72 11.55
N ILE A 384 31.32 6.59 11.06
CA ILE A 384 30.77 5.25 11.33
C ILE A 384 30.81 4.94 12.84
N SER A 385 31.92 5.25 13.52
CA SER A 385 32.04 5.06 14.98
C SER A 385 31.03 5.90 15.76
N THR A 386 30.75 7.13 15.29
CA THR A 386 29.73 8.01 15.87
C THR A 386 28.32 7.43 15.69
N VAL A 387 28.00 6.94 14.49
CA VAL A 387 26.71 6.25 14.22
C VAL A 387 26.57 4.99 15.09
N GLN A 388 27.66 4.26 15.31
CA GLN A 388 27.67 3.06 16.15
C GLN A 388 27.46 3.36 17.65
N GLU A 389 27.93 4.51 18.15
CA GLU A 389 27.65 4.98 19.51
C GLU A 389 26.17 5.34 19.68
N GLU A 390 25.62 6.10 18.74
CA GLU A 390 24.19 6.46 18.75
C GLU A 390 23.29 5.23 18.62
N LEU A 391 23.69 4.24 17.82
CA LEU A 391 22.96 2.98 17.70
C LEU A 391 22.99 2.18 19.01
N ARG A 392 24.07 2.24 19.80
CA ARG A 392 24.09 1.67 21.16
C ARG A 392 23.12 2.38 22.11
N SER A 393 22.94 3.70 21.97
CA SER A 393 21.90 4.43 22.70
C SER A 393 20.48 4.06 22.26
N VAL A 394 20.25 3.74 20.98
CA VAL A 394 18.95 3.25 20.51
C VAL A 394 18.67 1.83 21.02
N ARG A 395 19.70 1.00 21.21
CA ARG A 395 19.55 -0.36 21.74
C ARG A 395 18.89 -0.39 23.11
N THR A 396 19.26 0.52 24.01
CA THR A 396 18.69 0.55 25.36
C THR A 396 17.20 0.92 25.34
N GLN A 397 16.79 1.80 24.42
CA GLN A 397 15.37 2.12 24.19
C GLN A 397 14.62 0.97 23.51
N LEU A 398 15.29 0.22 22.64
CA LEU A 398 14.73 -0.99 22.02
C LEU A 398 14.48 -2.08 23.08
N ASP A 399 15.39 -2.28 24.03
CA ASP A 399 15.17 -3.25 25.11
C ASP A 399 14.01 -2.79 26.03
N GLU A 400 13.87 -1.49 26.29
CA GLU A 400 12.71 -0.93 27.03
C GLU A 400 11.38 -1.18 26.30
N ILE A 401 11.34 -0.92 24.98
CA ILE A 401 10.10 -1.06 24.21
C ILE A 401 9.71 -2.52 23.99
N LEU A 402 10.68 -3.44 23.87
CA LEU A 402 10.44 -4.87 23.77
C LEU A 402 9.80 -5.42 25.06
N ASN A 403 10.29 -4.99 26.23
CA ASN A 403 9.71 -5.37 27.51
C ASN A 403 8.28 -4.83 27.68
N LEU A 404 8.04 -3.56 27.35
CA LEU A 404 6.69 -2.97 27.36
C LEU A 404 5.74 -3.67 26.39
N GLY A 405 6.24 -3.98 25.19
CA GLY A 405 5.50 -4.69 24.17
C GLY A 405 5.09 -6.09 24.59
N GLN A 406 6.01 -6.84 25.19
CA GLN A 406 5.74 -8.17 25.73
C GLN A 406 4.71 -8.13 26.87
N GLU A 407 4.79 -7.12 27.75
CA GLU A 407 3.80 -6.92 28.82
C GLU A 407 2.40 -6.63 28.25
N LEU A 408 2.28 -5.81 27.20
CA LEU A 408 1.02 -5.50 26.52
C LEU A 408 0.43 -6.72 25.80
N VAL A 409 1.27 -7.46 25.06
CA VAL A 409 0.89 -8.68 24.33
C VAL A 409 0.39 -9.76 25.30
N SER A 410 1.05 -9.92 26.46
CA SER A 410 0.68 -10.94 27.46
C SER A 410 -0.68 -10.70 28.10
N LYS A 411 -1.21 -9.48 28.05
CA LYS A 411 -2.44 -9.06 28.72
C LYS A 411 -3.66 -8.97 27.79
N SER A 412 -3.46 -8.89 26.48
CA SER A 412 -4.56 -8.79 25.51
C SER A 412 -4.16 -9.20 24.09
N GLU A 413 -4.99 -10.02 23.46
CA GLU A 413 -4.84 -10.39 22.04
C GLU A 413 -4.98 -9.17 21.11
N THR A 414 -5.76 -8.16 21.51
CA THR A 414 -5.91 -6.91 20.73
C THR A 414 -4.60 -6.13 20.67
N TYR A 415 -3.89 -6.01 21.79
CA TYR A 415 -2.57 -5.36 21.79
C TYR A 415 -1.53 -6.20 21.05
N SER A 416 -1.66 -7.53 21.02
CA SER A 416 -0.81 -8.38 20.20
C SER A 416 -0.87 -8.04 18.70
N LYS A 417 -2.05 -7.70 18.18
CA LYS A 417 -2.24 -7.33 16.77
C LYS A 417 -1.75 -5.92 16.46
N LEU A 418 -1.76 -5.02 17.45
CA LEU A 418 -1.33 -3.62 17.29
C LEU A 418 0.18 -3.46 17.47
N VAL A 419 0.75 -4.09 18.49
CA VAL A 419 2.14 -3.87 18.95
C VAL A 419 3.11 -4.85 18.29
N GLY A 420 2.67 -6.06 17.95
CA GLY A 420 3.51 -7.11 17.35
C GLY A 420 4.22 -6.66 16.06
N PRO A 421 3.50 -6.17 15.04
CA PRO A 421 4.09 -5.70 13.79
C PRO A 421 5.08 -4.54 13.98
N ASP A 422 4.78 -3.64 14.92
CA ASP A 422 5.64 -2.49 15.23
C ASP A 422 6.96 -2.95 15.85
N ILE A 423 6.92 -3.89 16.80
CA ILE A 423 8.11 -4.51 17.40
C ILE A 423 8.99 -5.19 16.35
N GLU A 424 8.38 -5.98 15.45
CA GLU A 424 9.11 -6.67 14.39
C GLU A 424 9.79 -5.66 13.45
N ASN A 425 9.10 -4.57 13.11
CA ASN A 425 9.63 -3.54 12.23
C ASN A 425 10.87 -2.83 12.82
N ILE A 426 10.81 -2.37 14.08
CA ILE A 426 11.96 -1.70 14.72
C ILE A 426 13.13 -2.64 14.94
N THR A 427 12.86 -3.91 15.28
CA THR A 427 13.91 -4.91 15.51
C THR A 427 14.64 -5.19 14.21
N ARG A 428 13.89 -5.40 13.11
CA ARG A 428 14.46 -5.58 11.77
C ARG A 428 15.30 -4.38 11.32
N ASN A 429 14.79 -3.16 11.49
CA ASN A 429 15.50 -1.94 11.06
C ASN A 429 16.78 -1.73 11.87
N PHE A 430 16.75 -2.02 13.16
CA PHE A 430 17.92 -1.96 14.03
C PHE A 430 18.99 -2.99 13.62
N GLU A 431 18.59 -4.24 13.38
CA GLU A 431 19.49 -5.32 12.96
C GLU A 431 20.12 -5.04 11.58
N GLU A 432 19.34 -4.49 10.65
CA GLU A 432 19.81 -4.12 9.32
C GLU A 432 20.88 -3.02 9.39
N LEU A 433 20.67 -1.98 10.19
CA LEU A 433 21.68 -0.94 10.42
C LEU A 433 22.95 -1.49 11.08
N GLN A 434 22.81 -2.37 12.08
CA GLN A 434 23.96 -3.05 12.68
C GLN A 434 24.72 -3.89 11.67
N ARG A 435 24.02 -4.62 10.79
CA ARG A 435 24.61 -5.44 9.75
C ARG A 435 25.37 -4.57 8.73
N ARG A 436 24.77 -3.46 8.28
CA ARG A 436 25.41 -2.50 7.37
C ARG A 436 26.69 -1.92 7.96
N ILE A 437 26.67 -1.49 9.22
CA ILE A 437 27.87 -1.00 9.92
C ILE A 437 28.99 -2.04 9.92
N ARG A 438 28.68 -3.31 10.25
CA ARG A 438 29.66 -4.41 10.24
C ARG A 438 30.28 -4.61 8.86
N VAL A 439 29.46 -4.63 7.81
CA VAL A 439 29.93 -4.83 6.42
C VAL A 439 30.86 -3.70 5.99
N ILE A 440 30.51 -2.44 6.28
CA ILE A 440 31.31 -1.28 5.92
C ILE A 440 32.65 -1.29 6.68
N GLN A 441 32.64 -1.62 7.98
CA GLN A 441 33.85 -1.71 8.78
C GLN A 441 34.80 -2.80 8.27
N VAL A 442 34.28 -3.98 7.93
CA VAL A 442 35.09 -5.07 7.34
C VAL A 442 35.64 -4.65 5.98
N GLY A 443 34.83 -4.03 5.13
CA GLY A 443 35.25 -3.57 3.80
C GLY A 443 36.38 -2.52 3.86
N ILE A 444 36.30 -1.56 4.78
CA ILE A 444 37.34 -0.55 4.96
C ILE A 444 38.61 -1.17 5.56
N CYS A 445 38.50 -2.08 6.54
CA CYS A 445 39.66 -2.76 7.11
C CYS A 445 40.39 -3.66 6.09
N CYS A 446 39.66 -4.32 5.18
CA CYS A 446 40.24 -5.13 4.11
C CYS A 446 40.89 -4.29 2.99
N ALA A 447 40.51 -3.02 2.84
CA ALA A 447 41.12 -2.09 1.88
C ALA A 447 42.35 -1.35 2.44
N ALA A 448 42.55 -1.39 3.76
CA ALA A 448 43.65 -0.73 4.47
C ALA A 448 44.84 -1.66 4.80
N ASN A 449 44.67 -2.97 4.62
CA ASN A 449 45.74 -3.99 4.63
C ASN A 449 46.13 -4.36 3.20
#